data_AF-A0A2D4M932-F1
#
_entry.id   AF-A0A2D4M932-F1
#
_cell.length_a   1.000
_cell.length_b   1.000
_cell.length_c   1.000
_cell.angle_alpha   90.00
_cell.angle_beta   90.00
_cell.angle_gamma   90.00
#
_symmetry.space_group_name_H-M   'P 1'
#
loop_
_entity.id
_entity.type
_entity.pdbx_description
1 polymer ?
#
loop_
_entity_poly.entity_id
_entity_poly.type
_entity_poly.pdbx_seq_one_letter_code
_entity_poly.pdbx_strand_id
1 'polypeptide(L)'
;INESQVQDLIQENLIKNQSAPSASRIERKCVVPAGPPVVSIVEKSSTVFNSAQRLEVVRNCISFIFENKLLETEKTLPAALRALKGKAARQCLTQELSLHVQQNRAILDHQQFDYIIRMMNCTLQVHAF
;
A
#
# COMPACT_ATOMS: atom_id res chain seq x y z
N ILE A 1 9.00 3.25 32.23
CA ILE A 1 8.14 3.27 31.02
C ILE A 1 6.74 2.92 31.52
N ASN A 2 5.77 3.83 31.40
CA ASN A 2 4.45 3.66 32.02
C ASN A 2 3.62 2.62 31.26
N GLU A 3 3.60 1.39 31.75
CA GLU A 3 2.85 0.26 31.17
C GLU A 3 1.33 0.49 31.20
N SER A 4 0.83 1.23 32.20
CA SER A 4 -0.60 1.58 32.33
C SER A 4 -1.10 2.47 31.19
N GLN A 5 -0.30 3.42 30.72
CA GLN A 5 -0.70 4.30 29.62
C GLN A 5 -0.75 3.58 28.28
N VAL A 6 0.08 2.54 28.09
CA VAL A 6 0.04 1.70 26.88
C VAL A 6 -1.22 0.84 26.87
N GLN A 7 -1.64 0.33 28.03
CA GLN A 7 -2.83 -0.50 28.16
C GLN A 7 -4.13 0.30 27.94
N ASP A 8 -4.20 1.54 28.45
CA ASP A 8 -5.29 2.47 28.15
C ASP A 8 -5.39 2.79 26.65
N LEU A 9 -4.24 3.04 25.98
CA LEU A 9 -4.23 3.35 24.56
C LEU A 9 -4.71 2.18 23.68
N ILE A 10 -4.41 0.94 24.08
CA ILE A 10 -4.88 -0.28 23.39
C ILE A 10 -6.39 -0.45 23.58
N GLN A 11 -6.90 -0.24 24.79
CA GLN A 11 -8.32 -0.37 25.08
C GLN A 11 -9.15 0.72 24.37
N GLU A 12 -8.64 1.95 24.30
CA GLU A 12 -9.30 3.06 23.60
C GLU A 12 -9.41 2.81 22.08
N ASN A 13 -8.40 2.18 21.47
CA ASN A 13 -8.43 1.81 20.05
C ASN A 13 -9.37 0.63 19.75
N LEU A 14 -9.58 -0.29 20.69
CA LEU A 14 -10.53 -1.41 20.54
C LEU A 14 -11.99 -0.94 20.56
N ILE A 15 -12.30 0.07 21.38
CA ILE A 15 -13.66 0.59 21.57
C ILE A 15 -14.09 1.49 20.40
N LYS A 16 -13.15 2.25 19.81
CA LYS A 16 -13.43 3.13 18.66
C LYS A 16 -13.75 2.38 17.35
N ASN A 17 -13.42 1.09 17.25
CA ASN A 17 -13.73 0.26 16.08
C ASN A 17 -15.11 -0.42 16.12
N GLN A 18 -15.88 -0.27 17.20
CA GLN A 18 -17.16 -0.97 17.40
C GLN A 18 -18.40 -0.05 17.38
N SER A 19 -18.27 1.20 16.98
CA SER A 19 -19.40 2.15 16.90
C SER A 19 -19.58 2.74 15.51
N ALA A 20 -20.08 1.93 14.57
CA ALA A 20 -20.82 2.42 13.41
C ALA A 20 -22.27 1.91 13.52
N PRO A 21 -23.28 2.80 13.57
CA PRO A 21 -24.65 2.46 13.95
C PRO A 21 -25.40 1.69 12.86
N SER A 22 -26.21 0.73 13.30
CA SER A 22 -27.21 0.01 12.51
C SER A 22 -28.39 0.94 12.16
N ALA A 23 -28.53 1.28 10.89
CA ALA A 23 -29.69 2.02 10.40
C ALA A 23 -30.86 1.05 10.18
N SER A 24 -31.83 1.07 11.09
CA SER A 24 -33.16 0.51 10.91
C SER A 24 -33.98 1.41 9.97
N ARG A 25 -34.57 0.84 8.91
CA ARG A 25 -35.65 1.53 8.17
C ARG A 25 -36.71 0.55 7.66
N ILE A 26 -37.77 0.48 8.45
CA ILE A 26 -39.21 0.32 8.16
C ILE A 26 -39.58 -0.27 6.78
N GLU A 27 -40.26 -1.42 6.88
CA GLU A 27 -40.95 -2.22 5.87
C GLU A 27 -41.90 -1.39 4.97
N ARG A 28 -41.71 -1.49 3.65
CA ARG A 28 -42.75 -1.17 2.66
C ARG A 28 -42.94 -2.36 1.73
N LYS A 29 -44.17 -2.84 1.72
CA LYS A 29 -44.69 -3.98 0.97
C LYS A 29 -44.67 -3.64 -0.53
N CYS A 30 -43.73 -4.21 -1.28
CA CYS A 30 -43.81 -4.26 -2.74
C CYS A 30 -43.80 -5.73 -3.17
N VAL A 31 -44.97 -6.19 -3.60
CA VAL A 31 -45.22 -7.50 -4.19
C VAL A 31 -44.54 -7.53 -5.56
N VAL A 32 -43.49 -8.33 -5.72
CA VAL A 32 -43.02 -8.81 -7.03
C VAL A 32 -42.61 -10.29 -6.94
N PRO A 33 -42.87 -11.10 -7.97
CA PRO A 33 -42.73 -12.56 -7.92
C PRO A 33 -41.28 -13.03 -7.74
N ALA A 34 -41.10 -14.15 -7.05
CA ALA A 34 -39.81 -14.73 -6.68
C ALA A 34 -38.94 -15.08 -7.91
N GLY A 35 -37.87 -14.32 -8.11
CA GLY A 35 -36.70 -14.75 -8.87
C GLY A 35 -35.65 -15.40 -7.96
N PRO A 36 -34.77 -16.29 -8.46
CA PRO A 36 -33.79 -17.01 -7.63
C PRO A 36 -32.81 -16.08 -6.88
N PRO A 37 -32.47 -16.35 -5.60
CA PRO A 37 -31.53 -15.50 -4.85
C PRO A 37 -30.05 -15.84 -5.07
N VAL A 38 -29.27 -14.77 -5.33
CA VAL A 38 -27.98 -14.37 -4.74
C VAL A 38 -26.73 -15.26 -4.89
N VAL A 39 -25.67 -14.67 -5.46
CA VAL A 39 -24.29 -14.91 -5.02
C VAL A 39 -23.60 -13.57 -4.69
N SER A 40 -23.48 -13.32 -3.39
CA SER A 40 -22.53 -12.51 -2.62
C SER A 40 -21.85 -11.28 -3.27
N ILE A 41 -22.27 -10.09 -2.81
CA ILE A 41 -21.38 -8.93 -2.70
C ILE A 41 -20.40 -9.20 -1.55
N VAL A 42 -19.20 -9.70 -1.87
CA VAL A 42 -18.02 -9.59 -1.02
C VAL A 42 -16.93 -8.96 -1.87
N GLU A 43 -16.94 -7.64 -2.03
CA GLU A 43 -15.92 -6.99 -2.87
C GLU A 43 -15.56 -5.58 -2.37
N LYS A 44 -15.26 -5.46 -1.07
CA LYS A 44 -14.76 -4.19 -0.49
C LYS A 44 -13.52 -4.31 0.39
N SER A 45 -12.95 -5.51 0.52
CA SER A 45 -11.65 -5.76 1.18
C SER A 45 -10.47 -5.95 0.21
N SER A 46 -10.72 -6.08 -1.10
CA SER A 46 -9.69 -6.37 -2.12
C SER A 46 -8.82 -5.16 -2.48
N THR A 47 -9.33 -3.94 -2.36
CA THR A 47 -8.60 -2.71 -2.73
C THR A 47 -7.46 -2.37 -1.76
N VAL A 48 -7.65 -2.67 -0.47
CA VAL A 48 -6.64 -2.39 0.57
C VAL A 48 -5.49 -3.39 0.49
N PHE A 49 -5.79 -4.68 0.29
CA PHE A 49 -4.79 -5.72 0.10
C PHE A 49 -3.95 -5.52 -1.16
N ASN A 50 -4.58 -5.10 -2.28
CA ASN A 50 -3.85 -4.79 -3.51
C ASN A 50 -2.86 -3.64 -3.31
N SER A 51 -3.24 -2.65 -2.50
CA SER A 51 -2.37 -1.51 -2.19
C SER A 51 -1.18 -1.95 -1.33
N ALA A 52 -1.40 -2.78 -0.30
CA ALA A 52 -0.33 -3.27 0.58
C ALA A 52 0.72 -4.09 -0.20
N GLN A 53 0.29 -5.03 -1.03
CA GLN A 53 1.20 -5.83 -1.85
C GLN A 53 2.00 -4.96 -2.83
N ARG A 54 1.36 -3.96 -3.45
CA ARG A 54 2.04 -3.01 -4.34
C ARG A 54 3.09 -2.18 -3.61
N LEU A 55 2.81 -1.77 -2.37
CA LEU A 55 3.78 -1.04 -1.54
C LEU A 55 4.98 -1.94 -1.20
N GLU A 56 4.74 -3.21 -0.87
CA GLU A 56 5.79 -4.17 -0.57
C GLU A 56 6.70 -4.44 -1.77
N VAL A 57 6.14 -4.58 -2.97
CA VAL A 57 6.94 -4.73 -4.20
C VAL A 57 7.87 -3.54 -4.41
N VAL A 58 7.42 -2.31 -4.12
CA VAL A 58 8.26 -1.11 -4.23
C VAL A 58 9.35 -1.11 -3.16
N ARG A 59 9.01 -1.39 -1.89
CA ARG A 59 9.99 -1.47 -0.80
C ARG A 59 11.05 -2.52 -1.07
N ASN A 60 10.65 -3.72 -1.47
CA ASN A 60 11.57 -4.81 -1.78
C ASN A 60 12.51 -4.44 -2.94
N CYS A 61 11.99 -3.81 -3.99
CA CYS A 61 12.82 -3.37 -5.10
C CYS A 61 13.85 -2.32 -4.66
N ILE A 62 13.47 -1.35 -3.82
CA ILE A 62 14.39 -0.34 -3.28
C ILE A 62 15.45 -1.00 -2.39
N SER A 63 15.04 -1.89 -1.49
CA SER A 63 15.97 -2.66 -0.64
C SER A 63 16.97 -3.46 -1.49
N PHE A 64 16.53 -4.15 -2.54
CA PHE A 64 17.42 -4.88 -3.43
C PHE A 64 18.43 -3.97 -4.14
N ILE A 65 18.01 -2.76 -4.52
CA ILE A 65 18.92 -1.77 -5.09
C ILE A 65 19.97 -1.40 -4.07
N PHE A 66 19.61 -1.01 -2.84
CA PHE A 66 20.60 -0.61 -1.83
C PHE A 66 21.47 -1.76 -1.28
N GLU A 67 20.97 -3.00 -1.30
CA GLU A 67 21.74 -4.20 -0.95
C GLU A 67 22.65 -4.70 -2.09
N ASN A 68 22.69 -4.00 -3.23
CA ASN A 68 23.44 -4.38 -4.43
C ASN A 68 23.02 -5.76 -5.00
N LYS A 69 21.74 -6.12 -4.85
CA LYS A 69 21.13 -7.35 -5.41
C LYS A 69 20.56 -7.03 -6.79
N LEU A 70 21.44 -6.79 -7.77
CA LEU A 70 21.05 -6.34 -9.11
C LEU A 70 20.16 -7.34 -9.85
N LEU A 71 20.46 -8.64 -9.76
CA LEU A 71 19.65 -9.70 -10.38
C LEU A 71 18.22 -9.75 -9.82
N GLU A 72 18.05 -9.57 -8.51
CA GLU A 72 16.72 -9.55 -7.87
C GLU A 72 15.98 -8.25 -8.18
N THR A 73 16.73 -7.15 -8.27
CA THR A 73 16.21 -5.86 -8.75
C THR A 73 15.62 -6.01 -10.13
N GLU A 74 16.35 -6.56 -11.11
CA GLU A 74 15.88 -6.70 -12.49
C GLU A 74 14.59 -7.52 -12.60
N LYS A 75 14.49 -8.60 -11.82
CA LYS A 75 13.27 -9.44 -11.77
C LYS A 75 12.07 -8.67 -11.21
N THR A 76 12.30 -7.85 -10.19
CA THR A 76 11.24 -7.17 -9.43
C THR A 76 10.90 -5.79 -9.99
N LEU A 77 11.82 -5.17 -10.74
CA LEU A 77 11.69 -3.86 -11.34
C LEU A 77 10.42 -3.67 -12.18
N PRO A 78 10.04 -4.56 -13.12
CA PRO A 78 8.82 -4.35 -13.90
C PRO A 78 7.56 -4.37 -13.03
N ALA A 79 7.54 -5.14 -11.94
CA ALA A 79 6.44 -5.15 -11.00
C ALA A 79 6.41 -3.86 -10.16
N ALA A 80 7.58 -3.38 -9.71
CA ALA A 80 7.71 -2.13 -8.98
C ALA A 80 7.27 -0.92 -9.83
N LEU A 81 7.69 -0.83 -11.08
CA LEU A 81 7.29 0.23 -12.00
C LEU A 81 5.76 0.23 -12.23
N ARG A 82 5.12 -0.94 -12.34
CA ARG A 82 3.65 -1.02 -12.41
C ARG A 82 2.99 -0.57 -11.11
N ALA A 83 3.56 -0.94 -9.96
CA ALA A 83 3.05 -0.53 -8.66
C ALA A 83 3.15 0.99 -8.46
N LEU A 84 4.25 1.62 -8.91
CA LEU A 84 4.55 3.06 -8.83
C LEU A 84 3.55 3.97 -9.56
N LYS A 85 2.64 3.43 -10.40
CA LYS A 85 1.52 4.20 -10.96
C LYS A 85 0.52 4.68 -9.89
N GLY A 86 0.50 4.05 -8.71
CA GLY A 86 -0.39 4.41 -7.61
C GLY A 86 0.15 5.57 -6.77
N LYS A 87 -0.73 6.47 -6.30
CA LYS A 87 -0.36 7.59 -5.43
C LYS A 87 0.40 7.15 -4.18
N ALA A 88 -0.09 6.12 -3.49
CA ALA A 88 0.54 5.59 -2.27
C ALA A 88 1.94 5.03 -2.54
N ALA A 89 2.14 4.33 -3.66
CA ALA A 89 3.44 3.77 -4.04
C ALA A 89 4.49 4.85 -4.36
N ARG A 90 4.08 5.96 -4.97
CA ARG A 90 4.96 7.12 -5.19
C ARG A 90 5.42 7.74 -3.87
N GLN A 91 4.49 7.90 -2.92
CA GLN A 91 4.84 8.39 -1.57
C GLN A 91 5.78 7.42 -0.85
N CYS A 92 5.55 6.11 -0.98
CA CYS A 92 6.42 5.08 -0.44
C CYS A 92 7.85 5.18 -0.99
N LEU A 93 8.01 5.34 -2.31
CA LEU A 93 9.35 5.52 -2.93
C LEU A 93 10.10 6.68 -2.28
N THR A 94 9.47 7.84 -2.14
CA THR A 94 10.13 9.01 -1.54
C THR A 94 10.49 8.81 -0.07
N GLN A 95 9.64 8.10 0.69
CA GLN A 95 9.88 7.80 2.11
C GLN A 95 11.06 6.84 2.28
N GLU A 96 11.10 5.76 1.51
CA GLU A 96 12.18 4.76 1.56
C GLU A 96 13.53 5.37 1.16
N LEU A 97 13.56 6.20 0.10
CA LEU A 97 14.78 6.90 -0.31
C LEU A 97 15.27 7.85 0.78
N SER A 98 14.37 8.64 1.39
CA SER A 98 14.72 9.53 2.50
C SER A 98 15.28 8.75 3.69
N LEU A 99 14.72 7.59 4.00
CA LEU A 99 15.20 6.73 5.09
C LEU A 99 16.62 6.24 4.84
N HIS A 100 16.91 5.79 3.61
CA HIS A 100 18.24 5.30 3.24
C HIS A 100 19.31 6.41 3.29
N VAL A 101 18.94 7.64 2.92
CA VAL A 101 19.81 8.82 3.06
C VAL A 101 20.09 9.13 4.53
N GLN A 102 19.06 9.14 5.39
CA GLN A 102 19.22 9.39 6.83
C GLN A 102 20.08 8.34 7.53
N GLN A 103 20.00 7.09 7.08
CA GLN A 103 20.80 5.98 7.61
C GLN A 103 22.22 5.94 7.05
N ASN A 104 22.63 6.93 6.24
CA ASN A 104 23.91 7.01 5.57
C ASN A 104 24.22 5.77 4.69
N ARG A 105 23.17 5.09 4.20
CA ARG A 105 23.22 3.94 3.29
C ARG A 105 22.97 4.35 1.84
N ALA A 106 23.42 5.55 1.46
CA ALA A 106 23.14 6.14 0.15
C ALA A 106 24.31 6.04 -0.85
N ILE A 107 25.28 5.18 -0.59
CA ILE A 107 26.37 4.91 -1.53
C ILE A 107 25.85 3.89 -2.56
N LEU A 108 25.72 4.33 -3.81
CA LEU A 108 25.22 3.52 -4.92
C LEU A 108 26.27 3.49 -6.04
N ASP A 109 26.47 2.31 -6.62
CA ASP A 109 27.17 2.11 -7.88
C ASP A 109 26.36 2.71 -9.04
N HIS A 110 27.03 2.93 -10.18
CA HIS A 110 26.41 3.48 -11.37
C HIS A 110 25.13 2.72 -11.78
N GLN A 111 25.16 1.38 -11.70
CA GLN A 111 24.00 0.58 -12.09
C GLN A 111 22.84 0.68 -11.08
N GLN A 112 23.14 0.71 -9.78
CA GLN A 112 22.11 0.91 -8.73
C GLN A 112 21.46 2.30 -8.89
N PHE A 113 22.27 3.32 -9.18
CA PHE A 113 21.80 4.68 -9.44
C PHE A 113 20.86 4.74 -10.65
N ASP A 114 21.19 4.08 -11.76
CA ASP A 114 20.32 4.02 -12.95
C ASP A 114 18.93 3.45 -12.61
N TYR A 115 18.87 2.39 -11.79
CA TYR A 115 17.59 1.84 -11.34
C TYR A 115 16.77 2.82 -10.50
N ILE A 116 17.40 3.55 -9.57
CA ILE A 116 16.71 4.60 -8.80
C ILE A 116 16.14 5.67 -9.72
N ILE A 117 16.95 6.19 -10.64
CA ILE A 117 16.52 7.21 -11.60
C ILE A 117 15.37 6.68 -12.46
N ARG A 118 15.43 5.43 -12.91
CA ARG A 118 14.36 4.79 -13.67
C ARG A 118 13.06 4.70 -12.87
N MET A 119 13.11 4.36 -11.58
CA MET A 119 11.95 4.37 -10.70
C MET A 119 11.40 5.78 -10.49
N MET A 120 12.26 6.77 -10.23
CA MET A 120 11.86 8.17 -10.06
C MET A 120 11.20 8.72 -11.33
N ASN A 121 11.80 8.50 -12.49
CA ASN A 121 11.27 8.94 -13.78
C ASN A 121 9.88 8.34 -14.04
N CYS A 122 9.66 7.07 -13.68
CA CYS A 122 8.34 6.46 -13.76
C CYS A 122 7.29 7.22 -12.93
N THR A 123 7.65 7.67 -11.72
CA THR A 123 6.70 8.43 -10.87
C THR A 123 6.34 9.81 -11.41
N LEU A 124 7.26 10.45 -12.15
CA LEU A 124 7.10 11.78 -12.73
C LEU A 124 6.33 11.73 -14.05
N GLN A 125 6.62 10.74 -14.91
CA GLN A 125 5.98 10.59 -16.22
C GLN A 125 4.49 10.25 -16.14
N VAL A 126 4.04 9.59 -15.06
CA VAL A 126 2.63 9.25 -14.83
C VAL A 126 1.75 10.50 -14.64
N HIS A 127 2.35 11.68 -14.47
CA HIS A 127 1.64 12.95 -14.31
C HIS A 127 1.46 13.75 -15.63
N ALA A 128 1.90 13.20 -16.77
CA ALA A 128 1.98 13.92 -18.04
C ALA A 128 0.81 13.71 -19.03
N PHE A 129 -0.31 13.11 -18.60
CA PHE A 129 -1.52 13.00 -19.43
C PHE A 129 -2.78 13.23 -18.59
#